data_AF-A0A957D731-F1
#
_entry.id   AF-A0A957D731-F1
#
_cell.length_a   1.000
_cell.length_b   1.000
_cell.length_c   1.000
_cell.angle_alpha   90.00
_cell.angle_beta   90.00
_cell.angle_gamma   90.00
#
_symmetry.space_group_name_H-M   'P 1'
#
loop_
_entity.id
_entity.type
_entity.pdbx_description
1 polymer ?
#
loop_
_entity_poly.entity_id
_entity_poly.type
_entity_poly.pdbx_seq_one_letter_code
_entity_poly.pdbx_strand_id
1 'polypeptide(L)'
;SGYVVHSLEAALWAFHCSETFRDGCLLAANLGDDADTTAAVYGQLAGAFYGETAVPHPWRSQLALRDKIVTLAEQLHALAYS
;
A
#
# COMPACT_ATOMS: atom_id res chain seq x y z
N SER A 1 15.37 -18.12 3.99
CA SER A 1 15.17 -16.67 3.99
C SER A 1 14.52 -16.15 2.69
N GLY A 2 13.66 -16.93 2.03
CA GLY A 2 12.97 -16.51 0.78
C GLY A 2 11.72 -15.65 0.98
N TYR A 3 11.21 -15.57 2.21
CA TYR A 3 9.93 -14.92 2.53
C TYR A 3 9.86 -13.45 2.06
N VAL A 4 10.83 -12.61 2.45
CA VAL A 4 10.85 -11.18 2.09
C VAL A 4 10.98 -10.95 0.58
N VAL A 5 11.78 -11.76 -0.12
CA VAL A 5 11.95 -11.64 -1.57
C VAL A 5 10.64 -11.99 -2.28
N HIS A 6 9.95 -13.03 -1.82
CA HIS A 6 8.67 -13.45 -2.39
C HIS A 6 7.58 -12.39 -2.17
N SER A 7 7.47 -11.80 -0.97
CA SER A 7 6.47 -10.74 -0.71
C SER A 7 6.75 -9.49 -1.57
N LEU A 8 8.02 -9.14 -1.79
CA LEU A 8 8.39 -8.04 -2.69
C LEU A 8 8.05 -8.35 -4.16
N GLU A 9 8.41 -9.54 -4.65
CA GLU A 9 8.12 -9.96 -6.02
C GLU A 9 6.60 -10.00 -6.28
N ALA A 10 5.84 -10.55 -5.34
CA ALA A 10 4.38 -10.59 -5.40
C ALA A 10 3.74 -9.18 -5.41
N ALA A 11 4.25 -8.27 -4.58
CA ALA A 11 3.77 -6.88 -4.55
C ALA A 11 4.07 -6.14 -5.86
N LEU A 12 5.27 -6.34 -6.42
CA LEU A 12 5.65 -5.77 -7.72
C LEU A 12 4.82 -6.35 -8.86
N TRP A 13 4.56 -7.65 -8.85
CA TRP A 13 3.69 -8.30 -9.82
C TRP A 13 2.27 -7.73 -9.76
N ALA A 14 1.68 -7.61 -8.57
CA ALA A 14 0.33 -7.04 -8.41
C ALA A 14 0.27 -5.57 -8.88
N PHE A 15 1.33 -4.79 -8.63
CA PHE A 15 1.46 -3.43 -9.15
C PHE A 15 1.56 -3.39 -10.68
N HIS A 16 2.37 -4.27 -11.28
CA HIS A 16 2.54 -4.34 -12.72
C HIS A 16 1.26 -4.82 -13.45
N CYS A 17 0.50 -5.73 -12.84
CA CYS A 17 -0.69 -6.34 -13.43
C CYS A 17 -2.00 -5.57 -13.15
N SER A 18 -1.94 -4.36 -12.59
CA SER A 18 -3.12 -3.55 -12.31
C SER A 18 -2.95 -2.09 -12.75
N GLU A 19 -4.07 -1.44 -13.06
CA GLU A 19 -4.09 -0.02 -13.48
C GLU A 19 -4.63 0.91 -12.39
N THR A 20 -5.16 0.34 -11.29
CA THR A 20 -5.71 1.10 -10.17
C THR A 20 -5.18 0.58 -8.84
N PHE A 21 -5.06 1.47 -7.84
CA PHE A 21 -4.71 1.08 -6.48
C PHE A 21 -5.62 -0.03 -5.95
N ARG A 22 -6.93 0.09 -6.23
CA ARG A 22 -7.93 -0.86 -5.75
C ARG A 22 -7.66 -2.26 -6.30
N ASP A 23 -7.51 -2.38 -7.61
CA ASP A 23 -7.42 -3.69 -8.26
C ASP A 23 -6.10 -4.37 -7.92
N GLY A 24 -4.99 -3.64 -7.87
CA GLY A 24 -3.71 -4.20 -7.45
C GLY A 24 -3.67 -4.56 -5.95
N CYS A 25 -4.31 -3.78 -5.09
CA CYS A 25 -4.41 -4.11 -3.66
C CYS A 25 -5.19 -5.41 -3.46
N LEU A 26 -6.29 -5.58 -4.20
CA LEU A 26 -7.06 -6.82 -4.20
C LEU A 26 -6.26 -7.99 -4.80
N LEU A 27 -5.48 -7.78 -5.87
CA LEU A 27 -4.58 -8.81 -6.39
C LEU A 27 -3.57 -9.24 -5.32
N ALA A 28 -2.85 -8.30 -4.71
CA ALA A 28 -1.85 -8.56 -3.67
C ALA A 28 -2.44 -9.30 -2.46
N ALA A 29 -3.59 -8.86 -1.96
CA ALA A 29 -4.23 -9.45 -0.78
C ALA A 29 -4.82 -10.84 -1.04
N ASN A 30 -5.13 -11.20 -2.29
CA ASN A 30 -5.71 -12.50 -2.64
C ASN A 30 -4.65 -13.55 -3.04
N LEU A 31 -3.35 -13.25 -2.97
CA LEU A 31 -2.27 -14.21 -3.27
C LEU A 31 -2.08 -15.30 -2.21
N GLY A 32 -2.70 -15.18 -1.03
CA GLY A 32 -2.63 -16.17 0.04
C GLY A 32 -1.42 -15.98 0.96
N ASP A 33 -0.93 -17.09 1.55
CA ASP A 33 0.22 -17.28 2.48
C ASP A 33 0.65 -16.07 3.33
N ASP A 34 1.24 -15.04 2.73
CA ASP A 34 1.72 -13.80 3.36
C ASP A 34 1.02 -12.55 2.79
N ALA A 35 -0.31 -12.62 2.76
CA ALA A 35 -1.17 -11.62 2.11
C ALA A 35 -1.08 -10.25 2.79
N ASP A 36 -0.94 -10.21 4.12
CA ASP A 36 -0.83 -8.98 4.89
C ASP A 36 0.48 -8.24 4.60
N THR A 37 1.62 -8.93 4.62
CA THR A 37 2.92 -8.32 4.26
C THR A 37 2.94 -7.92 2.80
N THR A 38 2.47 -8.77 1.89
CA THR A 38 2.45 -8.48 0.45
C THR A 38 1.56 -7.27 0.14
N ALA A 39 0.36 -7.20 0.72
CA ALA A 39 -0.53 -6.05 0.57
C ALA A 39 0.04 -4.77 1.22
N ALA A 40 0.79 -4.89 2.32
CA ALA A 40 1.45 -3.75 2.96
C ALA A 40 2.62 -3.21 2.11
N VAL A 41 3.42 -4.07 1.48
CA VAL A 41 4.48 -3.66 0.54
C VAL A 41 3.86 -3.04 -0.72
N TYR A 42 2.83 -3.67 -1.29
CA TYR A 42 2.07 -3.11 -2.40
C TYR A 42 1.51 -1.73 -2.04
N GLY A 43 0.88 -1.60 -0.87
CA GLY A 43 0.22 -0.37 -0.43
C GLY A 43 1.18 0.82 -0.33
N GLN A 44 2.43 0.60 0.10
CA GLN A 44 3.46 1.64 0.12
C GLN A 44 3.83 2.10 -1.30
N LEU A 45 4.12 1.15 -2.20
CA LEU A 45 4.52 1.45 -3.57
C LEU A 45 3.38 2.11 -4.37
N ALA A 46 2.21 1.45 -4.39
CA ALA A 46 1.05 1.90 -5.12
C ALA A 46 0.47 3.20 -4.53
N GLY A 47 0.52 3.36 -3.20
CA GLY A 47 0.10 4.59 -2.53
C GLY A 47 0.97 5.79 -2.90
N ALA A 48 2.29 5.59 -3.03
CA ALA A 48 3.20 6.63 -3.50
C ALA A 48 2.98 6.98 -4.99
N PHE A 49 2.65 5.99 -5.82
CA PHE A 49 2.45 6.19 -7.27
C PHE A 49 1.08 6.80 -7.60
N TYR A 50 -0.01 6.24 -7.06
CA TYR A 50 -1.38 6.68 -7.36
C TYR A 50 -1.89 7.81 -6.45
N GLY A 51 -1.25 8.03 -5.29
CA GLY A 51 -1.63 9.03 -4.30
C GLY A 51 -2.75 8.58 -3.35
N GLU A 52 -2.89 9.27 -2.20
CA GLU A 52 -3.86 8.91 -1.13
C GLU A 52 -5.30 8.87 -1.67
N THR A 53 -5.66 9.80 -2.56
CA THR A 53 -7.04 9.92 -3.07
C THR A 53 -7.45 8.77 -4.00
N ALA A 54 -6.48 8.02 -4.54
CA ALA A 54 -6.75 6.80 -5.32
C ALA A 54 -7.11 5.59 -4.45
N VAL A 55 -6.82 5.63 -3.15
CA VAL A 55 -7.27 4.62 -2.19
C VAL A 55 -8.79 4.76 -2.03
N PRO A 56 -9.59 3.69 -2.25
CA PRO A 56 -11.04 3.75 -2.12
C PRO A 56 -11.49 4.42 -0.82
N HIS A 57 -12.36 5.43 -0.94
CA HIS A 57 -12.88 6.17 0.23
C HIS A 57 -13.40 5.25 1.35
N PRO A 58 -14.18 4.18 1.06
CA PRO A 58 -14.67 3.27 2.10
C PRO A 58 -13.57 2.55 2.86
N TRP A 59 -12.39 2.33 2.26
CA TRP A 59 -11.25 1.68 2.94
C TRP A 59 -10.55 2.67 3.86
N ARG A 60 -10.21 3.85 3.35
CA ARG A 60 -9.55 4.89 4.16
C ARG A 60 -10.44 5.38 5.30
N SER A 61 -11.76 5.45 5.13
CA SER A 61 -12.69 5.87 6.20
C SER A 61 -12.84 4.84 7.32
N GLN A 62 -12.50 3.57 7.05
CA GLN A 62 -12.57 2.48 8.04
C GLN A 62 -11.19 2.15 8.65
N LEU A 63 -10.13 2.79 8.17
CA LEU A 63 -8.77 2.54 8.64
C LEU A 63 -8.61 2.99 10.10
N ALA A 64 -8.25 2.06 10.98
CA ALA A 64 -7.93 2.39 12.36
C ALA A 64 -6.77 3.39 12.41
N LEU A 65 -6.88 4.39 13.27
CA LEU A 65 -5.88 5.45 13.45
C LEU A 65 -5.59 6.28 12.19
N ARG A 66 -6.52 6.33 11.22
CA ARG A 66 -6.36 7.10 9.96
C ARG A 66 -5.77 8.49 10.19
N ASP A 67 -6.37 9.28 11.07
CA ASP A 67 -5.96 10.67 11.27
C ASP A 67 -4.53 10.78 11.83
N LYS A 68 -4.13 9.84 12.68
CA LYS A 68 -2.75 9.75 13.19
C LYS A 68 -1.77 9.38 12.07
N ILE A 69 -2.13 8.43 11.20
CA ILE A 69 -1.29 8.01 10.06
C ILE A 69 -1.09 9.19 9.10
N VAL A 70 -2.16 9.90 8.74
CA VAL A 70 -2.10 11.08 7.85
C VAL A 70 -1.24 12.17 8.47
N THR A 71 -1.46 12.50 9.74
CA THR A 71 -0.67 13.53 10.45
C THR A 71 0.83 13.20 10.44
N LEU A 72 1.19 11.93 10.70
CA LEU A 72 2.58 11.50 10.68
C LEU A 72 3.18 11.57 9.27
N ALA A 73 2.43 11.20 8.23
CA ALA A 73 2.89 11.28 6.85
C ALA A 73 3.18 12.75 6.44
N GLU A 74 2.30 13.69 6.81
CA GLU A 74 2.48 15.12 6.56
C GLU A 74 3.71 15.68 7.30
N GLN A 75 3.91 15.30 8.57
CA GLN A 75 5.07 15.71 9.36
C GLN A 75 6.38 15.19 8.77
N LEU A 76 6.42 13.91 8.37
CA LEU A 76 7.59 13.31 7.72
C LEU A 76 7.89 13.99 6.39
N HIS A 77 6.87 14.30 5.59
CA HIS A 77 7.02 15.05 4.34
C HIS A 77 7.59 16.44 4.62
N ALA A 78 7.02 17.20 5.55
CA ALA A 78 7.51 18.52 5.91
C ALA A 78 8.98 18.51 6.37
N LEU A 79 9.39 17.53 7.18
CA LEU A 79 10.79 17.37 7.63
C LEU A 79 11.76 17.03 6.49
N ALA A 80 11.31 16.34 5.44
CA ALA A 80 12.15 15.99 4.31
C ALA A 80 12.43 17.18 3.36
N TYR A 81 11.58 18.21 3.40
CA TYR A 81 11.65 19.40 2.54
C TYR A 81 11.85 20.71 3.32
N SER A 82 12.11 20.63 4.63
CA SER A 82 12.57 21.74 5.47
C SER A 82 14.08 21.90 5.40
#